data_AF-A0A6P0R9V3-F1
#
_entry.id   AF-A0A6P0R9V3-F1
#
_cell.length_a   1.000
_cell.length_b   1.000
_cell.length_c   1.000
_cell.angle_alpha   90.00
_cell.angle_beta   90.00
_cell.angle_gamma   90.00
#
_symmetry.space_group_name_H-M   'P 1'
#
loop_
_entity.id
_entity.type
_entity.pdbx_description
1 polymer ?
#
loop_
_entity_poly.entity_id
_entity_poly.type
_entity_poly.pdbx_seq_one_letter_code
_entity_poly.pdbx_strand_id
1 'polypeptide(L)'
;MTTGLKTPNNYYIELITKLPPRPITNESELIATQNRINSILDKGFLTKEDRDYLKVLGILVYEYEEKHELIPTIRVVQLLKALQRFSVE
;
A
#
# COMPACT_ATOMS: atom_id res chain seq x y z
N MET A 1 22.19 -10.84 -22.33
CA MET A 1 22.43 -11.08 -20.89
C MET A 1 21.37 -10.32 -20.11
N THR A 2 20.40 -11.00 -19.50
CA THR A 2 19.30 -10.41 -18.72
C THR A 2 19.50 -10.68 -17.22
N THR A 3 20.72 -10.46 -16.73
CA THR A 3 21.12 -10.72 -15.33
C THR A 3 20.44 -9.82 -14.29
N GLY A 4 19.49 -8.97 -14.71
CA GLY A 4 18.67 -8.13 -13.83
C GLY A 4 17.25 -8.65 -13.58
N LEU A 5 16.81 -9.72 -14.26
CA LEU A 5 15.48 -10.28 -14.03
C LEU A 5 15.52 -11.22 -12.81
N LYS A 6 14.73 -10.90 -11.78
CA LYS A 6 14.51 -11.82 -10.67
C LYS A 6 13.91 -13.11 -11.23
N THR A 7 14.45 -14.26 -10.82
CA THR A 7 13.84 -15.55 -11.13
C THR A 7 12.42 -15.56 -10.58
N PRO A 8 11.42 -16.00 -11.36
CA PRO A 8 10.03 -15.99 -10.94
C PRO A 8 9.87 -16.92 -9.74
N ASN A 9 9.64 -16.34 -8.57
CA ASN A 9 9.31 -17.07 -7.36
C ASN A 9 7.83 -17.45 -7.42
N ASN A 10 7.50 -18.73 -7.26
CA ASN A 10 6.11 -19.20 -7.33
C ASN A 10 5.20 -18.46 -6.34
N TYR A 11 5.73 -18.12 -5.16
CA TYR A 11 5.01 -17.33 -4.16
C TYR A 11 4.70 -15.90 -4.64
N TYR A 12 5.65 -15.25 -5.31
CA TYR A 12 5.42 -13.91 -5.88
C TYR A 12 4.36 -13.96 -6.99
N ILE A 13 4.36 -15.02 -7.81
CA ILE A 13 3.33 -15.24 -8.84
C ILE A 13 1.94 -15.43 -8.21
N GLU A 14 1.85 -16.11 -7.07
CA GLU A 14 0.58 -16.21 -6.33
C GLU A 14 0.11 -14.86 -5.77
N LEU A 15 1.02 -13.97 -5.37
CA LEU A 15 0.67 -12.64 -4.90
C LEU A 15 0.05 -11.80 -6.03
N ILE A 16 0.71 -11.77 -7.19
CA ILE A 16 0.25 -10.97 -8.35
C ILE A 16 -1.02 -11.54 -9.00
N THR A 17 -1.27 -12.86 -8.91
CA THR A 17 -2.50 -13.44 -9.46
C THR A 17 -3.71 -13.16 -8.57
N LYS A 18 -3.52 -13.07 -7.25
CA LYS A 18 -4.59 -12.73 -6.29
C LYS A 18 -5.04 -11.27 -6.40
N LEU A 19 -4.08 -10.36 -6.58
CA LEU A 19 -4.39 -8.95 -6.85
C LEU A 19 -3.37 -8.44 -7.90
N PRO A 20 -3.77 -8.39 -9.18
CA PRO A 20 -2.88 -7.94 -10.24
C PRO A 20 -2.57 -6.45 -10.06
N PRO A 21 -1.28 -6.06 -10.07
CA PRO A 21 -0.91 -4.66 -9.94
C PRO A 21 -1.36 -3.92 -11.20
N ARG A 22 -2.49 -3.20 -11.08
CA ARG A 22 -3.05 -2.33 -12.10
C ARG A 22 -3.27 -0.95 -11.48
N PRO A 23 -3.19 0.13 -12.28
CA PRO A 23 -3.51 1.47 -11.79
C PRO A 23 -4.91 1.47 -11.15
N ILE A 24 -5.00 2.03 -9.95
CA ILE A 24 -6.26 2.19 -9.23
C ILE A 24 -7.04 3.31 -9.92
N THR A 25 -8.33 3.08 -10.15
CA THR A 25 -9.21 4.03 -10.86
C THR A 25 -10.39 4.49 -10.03
N ASN A 26 -10.68 3.78 -8.94
CA ASN A 26 -11.82 4.06 -8.06
C ASN A 26 -11.49 3.77 -6.59
N GLU A 27 -12.31 4.32 -5.70
CA GLU A 27 -12.13 4.19 -4.25
C GLU A 27 -12.27 2.74 -3.76
N SER A 28 -13.14 1.95 -4.38
CA SER A 28 -13.29 0.52 -4.05
C SER A 28 -12.01 -0.28 -4.31
N GLU A 29 -11.30 0.01 -5.41
CA GLU A 29 -9.99 -0.56 -5.74
C GLU A 29 -8.90 -0.08 -4.77
N LEU A 30 -8.97 1.18 -4.33
CA LEU A 30 -8.09 1.70 -3.29
C LEU A 30 -8.27 0.93 -1.98
N ILE A 31 -9.50 0.79 -1.50
CA ILE A 31 -9.83 0.05 -0.27
C ILE A 31 -9.41 -1.42 -0.39
N ALA A 32 -9.65 -2.07 -1.54
CA ALA A 32 -9.22 -3.45 -1.78
C ALA A 32 -7.68 -3.58 -1.71
N THR A 33 -6.96 -2.62 -2.28
CA THR A 33 -5.49 -2.59 -2.27
C THR A 33 -4.94 -2.35 -0.86
N GLN A 34 -5.52 -1.42 -0.11
CA GLN A 34 -5.16 -1.14 1.28
C GLN A 34 -5.44 -2.34 2.19
N ASN A 35 -6.58 -3.01 2.04
CA ASN A 35 -6.90 -4.25 2.76
C ASN A 35 -5.89 -5.36 2.44
N ARG A 36 -5.44 -5.45 1.19
CA ARG A 36 -4.41 -6.41 0.79
C ARG A 36 -3.07 -6.09 1.43
N ILE A 37 -2.67 -4.82 1.48
CA ILE A 37 -1.46 -4.37 2.17
C ILE A 37 -1.54 -4.74 3.65
N ASN A 38 -2.64 -4.40 4.33
CA ASN A 38 -2.85 -4.73 5.75
C ASN A 38 -2.73 -6.23 6.01
N SER A 39 -3.41 -7.05 5.20
CA SER A 39 -3.35 -8.51 5.31
C SER A 39 -1.93 -9.08 5.15
N ILE A 40 -1.06 -8.44 4.36
CA ILE A 40 0.35 -8.85 4.22
C ILE A 40 1.16 -8.42 5.45
N LEU A 41 0.93 -7.21 5.96
CA LEU A 41 1.60 -6.67 7.14
C LEU A 41 1.24 -7.44 8.43
N ASP A 42 -0.03 -7.85 8.55
CA ASP A 42 -0.55 -8.61 9.70
C ASP A 42 0.12 -9.99 9.88
N LYS A 43 0.77 -10.52 8.84
CA LYS A 43 1.53 -11.77 8.93
C LYS A 43 2.74 -11.68 9.87
N GLY A 44 3.22 -10.47 10.17
CA GLY A 44 4.38 -10.22 11.02
C GLY A 44 5.74 -10.54 10.37
N PHE A 45 5.91 -11.74 9.81
CA PHE A 45 7.15 -12.14 9.13
C PHE A 45 7.07 -11.86 7.62
N LEU A 46 7.66 -10.74 7.19
CA LEU A 46 7.68 -10.32 5.79
C LEU A 46 8.89 -10.89 5.05
N THR A 47 8.63 -11.74 4.05
CA THR A 47 9.66 -12.25 3.14
C THR A 47 10.13 -11.14 2.19
N LYS A 48 11.22 -11.39 1.45
CA LYS A 48 11.72 -10.46 0.42
C LYS A 48 10.66 -10.18 -0.65
N GLU A 49 9.95 -11.23 -1.08
CA GLU A 49 8.87 -11.13 -2.07
C GLU A 49 7.69 -10.30 -1.57
N ASP A 50 7.31 -10.44 -0.30
CA ASP A 50 6.26 -9.62 0.30
C ASP A 50 6.64 -8.15 0.27
N ARG A 51 7.89 -7.81 0.62
CA ARG A 51 8.38 -6.42 0.62
C ARG A 51 8.43 -5.85 -0.80
N ASP A 52 8.89 -6.64 -1.76
CA ASP A 52 8.93 -6.26 -3.17
C ASP A 52 7.52 -5.99 -3.70
N TYR A 53 6.56 -6.86 -3.36
CA TYR A 53 5.17 -6.71 -3.77
C TYR A 53 4.48 -5.52 -3.07
N LEU A 54 4.71 -5.33 -1.77
CA LEU A 54 4.23 -4.16 -1.01
C LEU A 54 4.74 -2.85 -1.61
N LYS A 55 5.99 -2.82 -2.09
CA LYS A 55 6.54 -1.63 -2.76
C LYS A 55 5.76 -1.27 -4.03
N VAL A 56 5.38 -2.27 -4.82
CA VAL A 56 4.56 -2.06 -6.02
C VAL A 56 3.16 -1.55 -5.63
N LEU A 57 2.51 -2.19 -4.67
CA LEU A 57 1.18 -1.74 -4.22
C LEU A 57 1.21 -0.33 -3.63
N GLY A 58 2.26 0.02 -2.87
CA GLY A 58 2.43 1.36 -2.33
C GLY A 58 2.56 2.45 -3.39
N ILE A 59 3.22 2.16 -4.52
CA ILE A 59 3.30 3.09 -5.66
C ILE A 59 1.90 3.28 -6.28
N LEU A 60 1.11 2.21 -6.43
CA LEU A 60 -0.24 2.31 -6.99
C LEU A 60 -1.17 3.16 -6.12
N VAL A 61 -1.09 2.99 -4.80
CA VAL A 61 -1.84 3.80 -3.83
C VAL A 61 -1.40 5.26 -3.92
N TYR A 62 -0.09 5.52 -3.90
CA TYR A 62 0.46 6.88 -4.03
C TYR A 62 0.00 7.58 -5.32
N GLU A 63 0.10 6.91 -6.47
CA GLU A 63 -0.29 7.49 -7.76
C GLU A 63 -1.79 7.80 -7.84
N TYR A 64 -2.62 7.02 -7.15
CA TYR A 64 -4.05 7.28 -7.08
C TYR A 64 -4.35 8.46 -6.16
N GLU A 65 -3.82 8.44 -4.94
CA GLU A 65 -3.99 9.50 -3.95
C GLU A 65 -3.47 10.83 -4.48
N GLU A 66 -2.32 10.88 -5.14
CA GLU A 66 -1.77 12.10 -5.75
C GLU A 66 -2.70 12.74 -6.80
N LYS A 67 -3.46 11.92 -7.54
CA LYS A 67 -4.38 12.38 -8.59
C LYS A 67 -5.78 12.70 -8.08
N HIS A 68 -6.25 11.97 -7.07
CA HIS A 68 -7.64 12.02 -6.60
C HIS A 68 -7.80 12.77 -5.28
N GLU A 69 -6.82 12.68 -4.38
CA GLU A 69 -6.75 13.51 -3.20
C GLU A 69 -5.76 14.65 -3.44
N LEU A 70 -6.29 15.87 -3.55
CA LEU A 70 -5.55 17.04 -3.12
C LEU A 70 -5.23 16.80 -1.65
N ILE A 71 -4.08 16.19 -1.33
CA ILE A 71 -3.63 15.94 0.04
C ILE A 71 -3.90 17.24 0.78
N PRO A 72 -4.96 17.32 1.61
CA PRO A 72 -5.25 18.56 2.26
C PRO A 72 -4.03 18.75 3.13
N THR A 73 -3.42 19.93 3.08
CA THR A 73 -2.46 20.34 4.11
C THR A 73 -3.22 20.54 5.44
N ILE A 74 -4.07 19.58 5.84
CA ILE A 74 -4.50 19.37 7.19
C ILE A 74 -3.25 18.89 7.91
N ARG A 75 -2.50 19.93 8.27
CA ARG A 75 -1.31 19.99 9.10
C ARG A 75 -1.34 18.82 10.05
N VAL A 76 -0.26 18.04 10.06
CA VAL A 76 0.10 17.13 11.16
C VAL A 76 -0.24 17.74 12.54
N VAL A 77 -0.14 19.07 12.67
CA VAL A 77 -0.56 19.87 13.82
C VAL A 77 -2.06 19.76 14.18
N GLN A 78 -2.99 19.70 13.24
CA GLN A 78 -4.42 19.52 13.50
C GLN A 78 -4.73 18.10 13.99
N LEU A 79 -4.07 17.07 13.44
CA LEU A 79 -4.20 15.69 13.93
C LEU A 79 -3.62 15.55 15.34
N LEU A 80 -2.44 16.12 15.60
CA LEU A 80 -1.85 16.14 16.95
C LEU A 80 -2.75 16.87 17.96
N LYS A 81 -3.36 17.99 17.57
CA LYS A 81 -4.33 18.71 18.41
C LYS A 81 -5.59 17.90 18.67
N ALA A 82 -6.08 17.14 17.69
CA ALA A 82 -7.23 16.26 17.87
C ALA A 82 -6.89 15.13 18.87
N LEU A 83 -5.75 14.46 18.70
CA LEU A 83 -5.29 13.41 19.61
C LEU A 83 -5.03 13.91 21.04
N GLN A 84 -4.48 15.12 21.19
CA GLN A 84 -4.34 15.76 22.50
C GLN A 84 -5.71 16.04 23.15
N ARG A 85 -6.71 16.47 22.39
CA ARG A 85 -8.07 16.66 22.90
C ARG A 85 -8.71 15.35 23.35
N PHE A 86 -8.51 14.26 22.59
CA PHE A 86 -9.01 12.93 22.94
C PHE A 86 -8.31 12.28 24.14
N SER A 87 -7.14 12.77 24.54
CA SER A 87 -6.40 12.25 25.70
C SER A 87 -6.73 12.96 27.02
N VAL A 88 -7.56 14.01 27.00
CA VAL A 88 -7.90 14.85 28.18
C VAL A 88 -9.37 14.69 28.60
N GLU A 89 -10.09 13.72 28.02
CA GLU A 89 -11.44 13.32 28.41
C GLU A 89 -11.40 11.90 29.00
#